data_AF-A0A850MSY2-F1
#
_entry.id   AF-A0A850MSY2-F1
#
_cell.length_a   1.000
_cell.length_b   1.000
_cell.length_c   1.000
_cell.angle_alpha   90.00
_cell.angle_beta   90.00
_cell.angle_gamma   90.00
#
_symmetry.space_group_name_H-M   'P 1'
#
loop_
_entity.id
_entity.type
_entity.pdbx_description
1 polymer ?
#
loop_
_entity_poly.entity_id
_entity_poly.type
_entity_poly.pdbx_seq_one_letter_code
_entity_poly.pdbx_strand_id
1 'polypeptide(L)'
;MVDLDELLKCKEHEAPYLICNIKTKKGKNTLTCEATVVCPVDQQIETTSLVFFYEDLMDLYLPLADKIFRCEECFREAEVLDTAITKKNVTIYLTCPEHGRLITREISSEIYDKIRYEWNIKDIKKEEEKIY
;
A
#
# COMPACT_ATOMS: atom_id res chain seq x y z
N MET A 1 -1.64 -19.23 6.43
CA MET A 1 -2.03 -18.04 5.65
C MET A 1 -1.94 -16.86 6.60
N VAL A 2 -1.07 -15.89 6.30
CA VAL A 2 -0.88 -14.69 7.12
C VAL A 2 -2.05 -13.75 6.86
N ASP A 3 -2.82 -13.39 7.89
CA ASP A 3 -3.90 -12.41 7.76
C ASP A 3 -3.36 -10.99 7.91
N LEU A 4 -3.18 -10.30 6.79
CA LEU A 4 -2.67 -8.93 6.77
C LEU A 4 -3.66 -7.95 7.42
N ASP A 5 -4.96 -8.22 7.36
CA ASP A 5 -5.97 -7.36 7.96
C ASP A 5 -5.93 -7.44 9.48
N GLU A 6 -5.64 -8.61 10.04
CA GLU A 6 -5.40 -8.75 11.49
C GLU A 6 -4.10 -8.05 11.93
N LEU A 7 -3.02 -8.19 11.14
CA LEU A 7 -1.72 -7.57 11.44
C LEU A 7 -1.72 -6.05 11.28
N LEU A 8 -2.54 -5.53 10.37
CA LEU A 8 -2.70 -4.10 10.07
C LEU A 8 -4.07 -3.61 10.50
N LYS A 9 -4.43 -3.91 11.75
CA LYS A 9 -5.64 -3.39 12.42
C LYS A 9 -5.25 -2.46 13.57
N CYS A 10 -5.85 -1.28 13.60
CA CYS A 10 -5.75 -0.39 14.76
C CYS A 10 -6.37 -1.06 15.99
N LYS A 11 -5.62 -1.13 17.07
CA LYS A 11 -6.06 -1.78 18.31
C LYS A 11 -7.12 -0.97 19.07
N GLU A 12 -7.12 0.34 18.90
CA GLU A 12 -8.06 1.24 19.59
C GLU A 12 -9.40 1.30 18.85
N HIS A 13 -9.37 1.43 17.52
CA HIS A 13 -10.54 1.70 16.70
C HIS A 13 -11.02 0.48 15.90
N GLU A 14 -10.32 -0.65 16.01
CA GLU A 14 -10.60 -1.88 15.26
C GLU A 14 -10.70 -1.70 13.74
N ALA A 15 -10.08 -0.65 13.20
CA ALA A 15 -10.15 -0.29 11.80
C ALA A 15 -8.85 -0.65 11.07
N PRO A 16 -8.90 -1.00 9.77
CA PRO A 16 -7.69 -1.35 9.02
C PRO A 16 -6.78 -0.13 8.87
N TYR A 17 -5.53 -0.28 9.27
CA TYR A 17 -4.50 0.71 9.03
C TYR A 17 -4.30 0.92 7.52
N LEU A 18 -4.06 2.18 7.15
CA LEU A 18 -3.50 2.51 5.85
C LEU A 18 -1.98 2.58 5.93
N ILE A 19 -1.30 2.29 4.82
CA ILE A 19 0.15 2.28 4.78
C ILE A 19 0.67 3.55 4.10
N CYS A 20 1.45 4.33 4.83
CA CYS A 20 2.06 5.57 4.36
C CYS A 20 3.47 5.36 3.79
N ASN A 21 4.25 4.51 4.45
CA ASN A 21 5.63 4.22 4.07
C ASN A 21 5.94 2.73 4.31
N ILE A 22 6.74 2.12 3.43
CA ILE A 22 7.28 0.77 3.63
C ILE A 22 8.77 0.75 3.34
N LYS A 23 9.57 0.38 4.34
CA LYS A 23 10.97 0.01 4.17
C LYS A 23 11.12 -1.50 4.28
N THR A 24 11.95 -2.09 3.42
CA THR A 24 12.18 -3.55 3.45
C THR A 24 13.61 -3.90 3.80
N LYS A 25 13.78 -5.02 4.51
CA LYS A 25 15.06 -5.64 4.83
C LYS A 25 14.99 -7.13 4.54
N LYS A 26 15.93 -7.60 3.71
CA LYS A 26 16.01 -9.02 3.32
C LYS A 26 16.66 -9.86 4.42
N GLY A 27 15.99 -10.94 4.78
CA GLY A 27 16.52 -12.05 5.56
C GLY A 27 16.79 -13.28 4.70
N LYS A 28 17.22 -14.38 5.32
CA LYS A 28 17.59 -15.63 4.63
C LYS A 28 16.39 -16.31 3.93
N ASN A 29 15.22 -16.30 4.56
CA ASN A 29 13.95 -16.80 3.97
C ASN A 29 12.76 -15.88 4.27
N THR A 30 13.05 -14.65 4.70
CA THR A 30 12.05 -13.70 5.16
C THR A 30 12.30 -12.32 4.56
N LEU A 31 11.23 -11.55 4.42
CA LEU A 31 11.25 -10.14 4.14
C LEU A 31 10.66 -9.41 5.35
N THR A 32 11.47 -8.57 5.98
CA THR A 32 10.98 -7.70 7.06
C THR A 32 10.56 -6.37 6.44
N CYS A 33 9.31 -5.98 6.66
CA CYS A 33 8.74 -4.71 6.23
C CYS A 33 8.49 -3.84 7.45
N GLU A 34 9.20 -2.72 7.56
CA GLU A 34 8.89 -1.67 8.52
C GLU A 34 7.90 -0.72 7.84
N ALA A 35 6.65 -0.75 8.30
CA ALA A 35 5.55 0.02 7.74
C ALA A 35 5.20 1.18 8.67
N THR A 36 5.18 2.40 8.14
CA THR A 36 4.51 3.53 8.79
C THR A 36 3.06 3.50 8.38
N VAL A 37 2.19 3.42 9.37
CA VAL A 37 0.74 3.27 9.18
C VAL A 37 -0.02 4.44 9.78
N VAL A 38 -1.20 4.72 9.23
CA VAL A 38 -2.12 5.73 9.77
C VAL A 38 -3.47 5.09 10.11
N CYS A 39 -3.95 5.38 11.31
CA CYS A 39 -5.27 4.96 11.76
C CYS A 39 -6.33 5.79 11.02
N PRO A 40 -7.36 5.15 10.45
CA PRO A 40 -8.36 5.84 9.68
C PRO A 40 -9.27 6.76 10.50
N VAL A 41 -9.43 6.48 11.79
CA VAL A 41 -10.43 7.16 12.63
C VAL A 41 -9.90 8.45 13.24
N ASP A 42 -8.68 8.41 13.77
CA ASP A 42 -8.08 9.53 14.52
C ASP A 42 -6.80 10.07 13.87
N GLN A 43 -6.42 9.53 12.72
CA GLN A 43 -5.22 9.91 11.96
C GLN A 43 -3.92 9.76 12.76
N GLN A 44 -3.90 8.94 13.81
CA GLN A 44 -2.67 8.62 14.53
C GLN A 44 -1.71 7.85 13.62
N ILE A 45 -0.44 8.27 13.63
CA ILE A 45 0.63 7.64 12.87
C ILE A 45 1.41 6.70 13.80
N GLU A 46 1.54 5.46 13.37
CA GLU A 46 2.28 4.43 14.09
C GLU A 46 3.31 3.76 13.17
N THR A 47 4.28 3.07 13.76
CA THR A 47 5.23 2.24 13.02
C THR A 47 5.09 0.81 13.48
N THR A 48 4.88 -0.09 12.53
CA THR A 48 4.76 -1.52 12.76
C THR A 48 5.76 -2.30 11.93
N SER A 49 6.21 -3.44 12.44
CA SER A 49 7.15 -4.32 11.76
C SER A 49 6.45 -5.61 11.40
N LEU A 50 6.38 -5.89 10.10
CA LEU A 50 5.78 -7.09 9.54
C LEU A 50 6.90 -7.99 9.06
N VAL A 51 6.80 -9.30 9.33
CA VAL A 51 7.76 -10.29 8.85
C VAL A 51 7.01 -11.28 7.99
N PHE A 52 7.39 -11.36 6.73
CA PHE A 52 6.79 -12.26 5.76
C PHE A 52 7.79 -13.34 5.35
N PHE A 53 7.32 -14.56 5.14
CA PHE A 53 8.09 -15.59 4.46
C PHE A 53 7.96 -15.42 2.95
N TYR A 54 9.03 -15.68 2.19
CA TYR A 54 8.98 -15.51 0.73
C TYR A 54 7.91 -16.37 0.06
N GLU A 55 7.59 -17.52 0.65
CA GLU A 55 6.56 -18.45 0.18
C GLU A 55 5.15 -17.83 0.26
N ASP A 56 4.88 -17.01 1.28
CA ASP A 56 3.57 -16.39 1.51
C ASP A 56 3.45 -14.98 0.88
N LEU A 57 4.56 -14.39 0.42
CA LEU A 57 4.56 -13.00 -0.06
C LEU A 57 3.62 -12.76 -1.24
N MET A 58 3.45 -13.75 -2.12
CA MET A 58 2.60 -13.60 -3.30
C MET A 58 1.15 -13.30 -2.93
N ASP A 59 0.64 -13.94 -1.88
CA ASP A 59 -0.73 -13.77 -1.41
C ASP A 59 -0.94 -12.43 -0.66
N LEU A 60 0.15 -11.76 -0.29
CA LEU A 60 0.13 -10.53 0.51
C LEU A 60 0.26 -9.25 -0.32
N TYR A 61 0.71 -9.34 -1.58
CA TYR A 61 0.90 -8.15 -2.41
C TYR A 61 -0.41 -7.41 -2.72
N LEU A 62 -1.49 -8.14 -2.99
CA LEU A 62 -2.78 -7.52 -3.31
C LEU A 62 -3.38 -6.77 -2.09
N PRO A 63 -3.45 -7.37 -0.88
CA PRO A 63 -3.85 -6.62 0.32
C PRO A 63 -2.92 -5.46 0.67
N LEU A 64 -1.61 -5.59 0.44
CA LEU A 64 -0.66 -4.49 0.62
C LEU A 64 -0.96 -3.33 -0.33
N ALA A 65 -1.21 -3.62 -1.61
CA ALA A 65 -1.56 -2.63 -2.62
C ALA A 65 -2.81 -1.82 -2.21
N ASP A 66 -3.88 -2.52 -1.79
CA ASP A 66 -5.13 -1.88 -1.38
C ASP A 66 -4.92 -0.88 -0.22
N LYS A 67 -4.06 -1.21 0.75
CA LYS A 67 -3.77 -0.33 1.88
C LYS A 67 -2.83 0.84 1.54
N ILE A 68 -2.03 0.74 0.47
CA ILE A 68 -1.09 1.79 0.01
C ILE A 68 -1.82 2.83 -0.85
N PHE A 69 -2.68 2.39 -1.76
CA PHE A 69 -3.32 3.23 -2.78
C PHE A 69 -4.66 3.85 -2.33
N ARG A 70 -4.84 4.06 -1.01
CA ARG A 70 -6.03 4.70 -0.44
C ARG A 70 -5.73 6.07 0.14
N CYS A 71 -6.73 6.94 0.06
CA CYS A 71 -6.72 8.24 0.71
C CYS A 71 -6.70 8.08 2.23
N GLU A 72 -5.82 8.82 2.90
CA GLU A 72 -5.73 8.83 4.36
C GLU A 72 -6.92 9.46 5.07
N GLU A 73 -7.70 10.31 4.39
CA GLU A 73 -8.84 11.01 4.99
C GLU A 73 -10.18 10.27 4.78
N CYS A 74 -10.49 9.85 3.54
CA CYS A 74 -11.78 9.22 3.23
C CYS A 74 -11.71 7.71 2.96
N PHE A 75 -10.52 7.10 3.01
CA PHE A 75 -10.30 5.66 2.79
C PHE A 75 -10.71 5.14 1.42
N ARG A 76 -11.08 6.04 0.50
CA ARG A 76 -11.39 5.69 -0.88
C ARG A 76 -10.11 5.45 -1.66
N GLU A 77 -10.28 4.73 -2.75
CA GLU A 77 -9.25 4.51 -3.74
C GLU A 77 -8.69 5.86 -4.23
N ALA A 78 -7.37 6.01 -4.17
CA ALA A 78 -6.66 7.17 -4.69
C ALA A 78 -6.11 6.85 -6.09
N GLU A 79 -6.09 7.85 -6.95
CA GLU A 79 -5.55 7.73 -8.30
C GLU A 79 -4.05 8.01 -8.29
N VAL A 80 -3.28 7.22 -9.04
CA VAL A 80 -1.84 7.43 -9.17
C VAL A 80 -1.59 8.55 -10.17
N LEU A 81 -0.99 9.64 -9.71
CA LEU A 81 -0.60 10.76 -10.56
C LEU A 81 0.76 10.54 -11.22
N ASP A 82 1.75 10.13 -10.42
CA ASP A 82 3.12 9.97 -10.87
C ASP A 82 3.89 9.03 -9.94
N THR A 83 5.00 8.47 -10.42
CA THR A 83 5.91 7.67 -9.61
C THR A 83 7.37 8.05 -9.86
N ALA A 84 8.05 8.50 -8.80
CA ALA A 84 9.48 8.75 -8.82
C ALA A 84 10.23 7.52 -8.30
N ILE A 85 10.91 6.82 -9.20
CA ILE A 85 11.62 5.58 -8.90
C ILE A 85 13.10 5.88 -8.62
N THR A 86 13.58 5.46 -7.45
CA THR A 86 15.02 5.43 -7.12
C THR A 86 15.50 3.98 -7.01
N LYS A 87 16.81 3.76 -6.84
CA LYS A 87 17.39 2.41 -6.71
C LYS A 87 16.85 1.59 -5.53
N LYS A 88 16.33 2.25 -4.49
CA LYS A 88 15.90 1.59 -3.24
C LYS A 88 14.44 1.84 -2.90
N ASN A 89 13.94 3.03 -3.20
CA ASN A 89 12.62 3.49 -2.82
C ASN A 89 11.88 4.02 -4.06
N VAL A 90 10.56 3.91 -4.04
CA VAL A 90 9.64 4.48 -5.00
C VAL A 90 8.73 5.44 -4.26
N THR A 91 8.75 6.70 -4.68
CA THR A 91 7.81 7.70 -4.21
C THR A 91 6.61 7.70 -5.16
N ILE A 92 5.44 7.42 -4.62
CA ILE A 92 4.18 7.37 -5.35
C ILE A 92 3.41 8.64 -5.00
N TYR A 93 3.04 9.40 -6.02
CA TYR A 93 2.19 10.56 -5.91
C TYR A 93 0.76 10.14 -6.24
N LEU A 94 -0.14 10.30 -5.27
CA LEU A 94 -1.53 9.93 -5.37
C LEU A 94 -2.42 11.17 -5.26
N THR A 95 -3.59 11.14 -5.87
CA THR A 95 -4.65 12.12 -5.64
C THR A 95 -5.92 11.44 -5.17
N CYS A 96 -6.60 12.04 -4.20
CA CYS A 96 -7.94 11.62 -3.83
C CYS A 96 -8.96 12.30 -4.75
N PRO A 97 -9.83 11.56 -5.46
CA PRO A 97 -10.87 12.17 -6.30
C PRO A 97 -11.86 13.07 -5.55
N GLU A 98 -12.08 12.81 -4.26
CA GLU A 98 -13.03 13.57 -3.43
C GLU A 98 -12.42 14.88 -2.89
N HIS A 99 -11.15 14.83 -2.47
CA HIS A 99 -10.52 15.94 -1.76
C HIS A 99 -9.50 16.71 -2.63
N GLY A 100 -9.09 16.16 -3.77
CA GLY A 100 -8.09 16.74 -4.67
C GLY A 100 -6.70 16.91 -4.06
N ARG A 101 -6.45 16.32 -2.89
CA ARG A 101 -5.20 16.46 -2.14
C ARG A 101 -4.13 15.53 -2.69
N LEU A 102 -2.92 16.07 -2.87
CA LEU A 102 -1.72 15.29 -3.16
C LEU A 102 -1.31 14.49 -1.93
N ILE A 103 -1.30 13.16 -2.07
CA ILE A 103 -0.84 12.21 -1.07
C ILE A 103 0.48 11.63 -1.58
N THR A 104 1.47 11.50 -0.69
CA THR A 104 2.77 10.92 -1.03
C THR A 104 2.97 9.64 -0.24
N ARG A 105 3.32 8.56 -0.94
CA ARG A 105 3.72 7.28 -0.34
C ARG A 105 5.14 6.96 -0.71
N GLU A 106 5.95 6.49 0.22
CA GLU A 106 7.31 6.04 -0.08
C GLU A 106 7.42 4.56 0.28
N ILE A 107 7.59 3.71 -0.72
CA ILE A 107 7.69 2.26 -0.52
C ILE A 107 8.97 1.72 -1.14
N SER A 108 9.43 0.56 -0.69
CA SER A 108 10.60 -0.06 -1.30
C SER A 108 10.32 -0.46 -2.75
N SER A 109 11.35 -0.38 -3.60
CA SER A 109 11.23 -0.74 -5.01
C SER A 109 10.83 -2.20 -5.20
N GLU A 110 11.23 -3.09 -4.28
CA GLU A 110 10.86 -4.50 -4.30
C GLU A 110 9.37 -4.73 -4.10
N ILE A 111 8.73 -3.98 -3.19
CA ILE A 111 7.28 -4.06 -3.00
C ILE A 111 6.58 -3.41 -4.19
N TYR A 112 7.03 -2.22 -4.62
CA TYR A 112 6.43 -1.51 -5.75
C TYR A 112 6.40 -2.36 -7.02
N ASP A 113 7.50 -3.03 -7.36
CA ASP A 113 7.59 -3.87 -8.57
C ASP A 113 6.57 -5.02 -8.58
N LYS A 114 6.08 -5.42 -7.41
CA LYS A 114 5.09 -6.49 -7.26
C LYS A 114 3.67 -5.96 -7.28
N ILE A 115 3.42 -4.80 -6.67
CA ILE A 115 2.07 -4.23 -6.57
C ILE A 115 1.69 -3.31 -7.74
N ARG A 116 2.66 -2.79 -8.52
CA ARG A 116 2.40 -1.81 -9.59
C ARG A 116 1.50 -2.32 -10.72
N TYR A 117 1.46 -3.64 -10.90
CA TYR A 117 0.62 -4.28 -11.91
C TYR A 117 -0.82 -4.46 -11.44
N GLU A 118 -1.04 -4.74 -10.14
CA GLU A 118 -2.39 -4.89 -9.58
C GLU A 118 -3.24 -3.63 -9.78
N TRP A 119 -2.61 -2.46 -9.78
CA TRP A 119 -3.30 -1.20 -10.02
C TRP A 119 -3.41 -0.82 -11.50
N ASN A 120 -2.37 -1.05 -12.30
CA ASN A 120 -2.43 -0.85 -13.76
C ASN A 120 -3.46 -1.78 -14.45
N ILE A 121 -3.70 -2.97 -13.92
CA ILE A 121 -4.73 -3.89 -14.44
C ILE A 121 -6.14 -3.26 -14.30
N LYS A 122 -6.38 -2.38 -13.31
CA LYS A 122 -7.66 -1.67 -13.18
C LYS A 122 -7.84 -0.60 -14.26
N ASP A 123 -6.76 0.04 -14.74
CA ASP A 123 -6.84 0.96 -15.88
C ASP A 123 -7.05 0.22 -17.21
N ILE A 124 -6.44 -0.95 -17.40
CA ILE A 124 -6.72 -1.80 -18.57
C ILE A 124 -8.21 -2.21 -18.59
N LYS A 125 -8.79 -2.58 -17.44
CA LYS A 125 -10.22 -2.92 -17.35
C LYS A 125 -11.14 -1.71 -17.55
N LYS A 126 -10.75 -0.50 -17.12
CA LYS A 126 -11.48 0.75 -17.42
C LYS A 126 -11.46 1.12 -18.89
N GLU A 127 -10.42 0.72 -19.64
CA GLU A 127 -10.40 0.87 -21.10
C GLU A 127 -11.26 -0.19 -21.81
N GLU A 128 -11.31 -1.42 -21.31
CA GLU A 128 -12.18 -2.48 -21.87
C GLU A 128 -13.68 -2.21 -21.67
N GLU A 129 -14.09 -1.53 -20.58
CA GLU A 129 -15.49 -1.14 -20.35
C GLU A 129 -15.96 0.06 -21.19
N LYS A 130 -15.07 0.73 -21.94
CA LYS A 130 -15.43 1.82 -22.87
C LYS A 130 -15.63 1.36 -24.32
N ILE A 131 -15.56 0.06 -24.57
CA ILE A 131 -15.77 -0.54 -25.90
C ILE A 131 -17.02 -1.42 -25.89
N TYR A 132 -18.17 -0.89 -25.48
CA TYR A 132 -19.50 -1.43 -25.84
C TYR A 132 -20.55 -0.31 -25.86
#